data_AF-A0A955D871-F1
#
_entry.id   AF-A0A955D871-F1
#
_cell.length_a   1.000
_cell.length_b   1.000
_cell.length_c   1.000
_cell.angle_alpha   90.00
_cell.angle_beta   90.00
_cell.angle_gamma   90.00
#
_symmetry.space_group_name_H-M   'P 1'
#
loop_
_entity.id
_entity.type
_entity.pdbx_description
1 polymer ?
#
loop_
_entity_poly.entity_id
_entity_poly.type
_entity_poly.pdbx_seq_one_letter_code
_entity_poly.pdbx_strand_id
1 'polypeptide(L)'
;MSRLSRQHVARWALHAGFCVLLVAAVAKLASLDAFARSLYSWDLLPPWSVPTLSLVIPVAEGIVAGLWFLGEHRRLATQAYVALLAAFTIALGAHLALARPPSCHCFGLMLRFEASVADATWAIVRNGVLIALICGASLLQRGSTSSAGPTRAKLSARRGTPRRAFTIIEILIGIALIAVLLSIVIPSMRGVRRGAQSAVSLTHLRQHATTLHLYSGDNAESFPFLTDPYASFTTFRTPSGTASVQFFELHLAWNFPLSAEYYGGDPFHESFRMPYAEFYGASAYYYADCFIARPEYWNPSTRVGPAQWSGTRQSDVLFPSLKGMVRERHSWIVRDTGRSVQPGSGERPPEPVRFVRVDGASGAASTTGFLPVIPSGPGQSPPVSYLSYGLPIMHTLNGVRGRDVP
;
A
#
# COMPACT_ATOMS: atom_id res chain seq x y z
N MET A 1 10.18 38.43 29.75
CA MET A 1 9.08 38.62 28.76
C MET A 1 8.03 39.53 29.36
N SER A 2 7.79 40.71 28.76
CA SER A 2 6.72 41.64 29.16
C SER A 2 5.34 41.03 28.82
N ARG A 3 4.26 41.46 29.49
CA ARG A 3 2.89 40.97 29.21
C ARG A 3 2.50 41.16 27.74
N LEU A 4 2.90 42.28 27.15
CA LEU A 4 2.71 42.59 25.72
C LEU A 4 3.42 41.60 24.80
N SER A 5 4.61 41.10 25.16
CA SER A 5 5.31 40.11 24.32
C SER A 5 4.61 38.75 24.33
N ARG A 6 4.03 38.35 25.47
CA ARG A 6 3.28 37.08 25.58
C ARG A 6 1.99 37.10 24.77
N GLN A 7 1.29 38.24 24.73
CA GLN A 7 0.04 38.38 23.96
C GLN A 7 0.29 38.35 22.45
N HIS A 8 1.36 38.99 21.97
CA HIS A 8 1.74 38.91 20.56
C HIS A 8 2.10 37.47 20.18
N VAL A 9 2.92 36.78 20.98
CA VAL A 9 3.29 35.38 20.73
C VAL A 9 2.05 34.47 20.70
N ALA A 10 1.11 34.66 21.64
CA ALA A 10 -0.14 33.88 21.66
C ALA A 10 -1.00 34.13 20.41
N ARG A 11 -1.07 35.37 19.92
CA ARG A 11 -1.83 35.71 18.70
C ARG A 11 -1.18 35.11 17.45
N TRP A 12 0.15 35.17 17.34
CA TRP A 12 0.90 34.54 16.25
C TRP A 12 0.77 33.02 16.24
N ALA A 13 0.84 32.37 17.41
CA ALA A 13 0.65 30.93 17.53
C ALA A 13 -0.73 30.47 17.04
N LEU A 14 -1.79 31.22 17.36
CA LEU A 14 -3.13 30.94 16.84
C LEU A 14 -3.19 31.13 15.32
N HIS A 15 -2.68 32.23 14.78
CA HIS A 15 -2.63 32.44 13.31
C HIS A 15 -1.89 31.31 12.59
N ALA A 16 -0.72 30.89 13.10
CA ALA A 16 0.03 29.77 12.53
C ALA A 16 -0.79 28.47 12.56
N GLY A 17 -1.47 28.17 13.68
CA GLY A 17 -2.33 26.99 13.79
C GLY A 17 -3.49 26.98 12.79
N PHE A 18 -4.13 28.13 12.54
CA PHE A 18 -5.20 28.27 11.55
C PHE A 18 -4.68 28.28 10.11
N CYS A 19 -3.47 28.80 9.84
CA CYS A 19 -2.82 28.64 8.54
C CYS A 19 -2.57 27.16 8.23
N VAL A 20 -2.08 26.37 9.20
CA VAL A 20 -1.87 24.94 9.03
C VAL A 20 -3.19 24.21 8.75
N LEU A 21 -4.27 24.57 9.46
CA LEU A 21 -5.61 24.02 9.22
C LEU A 21 -6.09 24.32 7.80
N LEU A 22 -5.93 25.57 7.33
CA LEU A 22 -6.32 25.98 5.98
C LEU A 22 -5.55 25.22 4.90
N VAL A 23 -4.23 25.11 5.04
CA VAL A 23 -3.39 24.35 4.09
C VAL A 23 -3.78 22.88 4.08
N ALA A 24 -4.05 22.29 5.24
CA ALA A 24 -4.50 20.90 5.33
C ALA A 24 -5.86 20.68 4.65
N ALA A 25 -6.81 21.60 4.82
CA ALA A 25 -8.12 21.55 4.17
C ALA A 25 -7.98 21.61 2.64
N VAL A 26 -7.18 22.56 2.12
CA VAL A 26 -6.92 22.71 0.68
C VAL A 26 -6.23 21.46 0.12
N ALA A 27 -5.23 20.92 0.81
CA ALA A 27 -4.53 19.71 0.38
C ALA A 27 -5.49 18.50 0.29
N LYS A 28 -6.41 18.34 1.25
CA LYS A 28 -7.41 17.26 1.22
C LYS A 28 -8.43 17.45 0.09
N LEU A 29 -8.90 18.67 -0.13
CA LEU A 29 -9.82 18.99 -1.23
C LEU A 29 -9.16 18.80 -2.61
N ALA A 30 -7.87 19.09 -2.75
CA ALA A 30 -7.13 18.87 -3.98
C ALA A 30 -6.95 17.38 -4.34
N SER A 31 -7.04 16.48 -3.35
CA SER A 31 -6.92 15.05 -3.55
C SER A 31 -7.89 14.25 -2.69
N LEU A 32 -9.19 14.42 -2.94
CA LEU A 32 -10.26 13.72 -2.23
C LEU A 32 -10.09 12.20 -2.28
N ASP A 33 -9.66 11.65 -3.43
CA ASP A 33 -9.43 10.20 -3.58
C ASP A 33 -8.35 9.66 -2.64
N ALA A 34 -7.28 10.45 -2.43
CA ALA A 34 -6.20 10.05 -1.54
C ALA A 34 -6.67 10.08 -0.08
N PHE A 35 -7.47 11.07 0.30
CA PHE A 35 -8.04 11.17 1.63
C PHE A 35 -9.10 10.08 1.88
N ALA A 36 -9.98 9.81 0.91
CA ALA A 36 -10.98 8.75 0.99
C ALA A 36 -10.31 7.37 1.18
N ARG A 37 -9.22 7.08 0.46
CA ARG A 37 -8.44 5.84 0.68
C ARG A 37 -7.88 5.72 2.10
N SER A 38 -7.48 6.84 2.71
CA SER A 38 -7.04 6.85 4.11
C SER A 38 -8.20 6.60 5.09
N LEU A 39 -9.43 6.98 4.74
CA LEU A 39 -10.62 6.68 5.56
C LEU A 39 -11.09 5.24 5.36
N TYR A 40 -10.95 4.69 4.15
CA TYR A 40 -11.26 3.28 3.87
C TYR A 40 -10.33 2.30 4.58
N SER A 41 -9.13 2.72 5.00
CA SER A 41 -8.25 1.88 5.81
C SER A 41 -8.65 1.86 7.30
N TRP A 42 -9.70 2.58 7.69
CA TRP A 42 -10.19 2.61 9.06
C TRP A 42 -11.37 1.65 9.22
N ASP A 43 -11.15 0.54 9.93
CA ASP A 43 -12.19 -0.47 10.20
C ASP A 43 -13.39 0.07 11.00
N LEU A 44 -13.27 1.26 11.58
CA LEU A 44 -14.33 1.91 12.37
C LEU A 44 -15.43 2.54 11.49
N LEU A 45 -15.10 2.94 10.27
CA LEU A 45 -16.01 3.68 9.41
C LEU A 45 -16.76 2.73 8.47
N PRO A 46 -18.10 2.73 8.49
CA PRO A 46 -18.87 1.98 7.51
C PRO A 46 -18.51 2.45 6.09
N PRO A 47 -18.34 1.54 5.10
CA PRO A 47 -17.93 1.90 3.74
C PRO A 47 -18.85 2.93 3.08
N TRP A 48 -20.14 2.93 3.43
CA TRP A 48 -21.13 3.88 2.93
C TRP A 48 -20.96 5.31 3.46
N SER A 49 -20.28 5.50 4.60
CA SER A 49 -20.07 6.80 5.22
C SER A 49 -18.84 7.54 4.68
N VAL A 50 -17.88 6.80 4.10
CA VAL A 50 -16.58 7.33 3.65
C VAL A 50 -16.71 8.38 2.55
N PRO A 51 -17.54 8.22 1.49
CA PRO A 51 -17.69 9.25 0.46
C PRO A 51 -18.15 10.59 1.04
N THR A 52 -19.15 10.56 1.93
CA THR A 52 -19.68 11.76 2.58
C THR A 52 -18.65 12.41 3.50
N LEU A 53 -17.99 11.62 4.36
CA LEU A 53 -16.98 12.12 5.29
C LEU A 53 -15.75 12.68 4.58
N SER A 54 -15.37 12.10 3.44
CA SER A 54 -14.22 12.56 2.64
C SER A 54 -14.39 14.00 2.14
N LEU A 55 -15.63 14.45 1.94
CA LEU A 55 -15.97 15.83 1.56
C LEU A 55 -16.28 16.71 2.78
N VAL A 56 -17.05 16.21 3.74
CA VAL A 56 -17.52 17.01 4.89
C VAL A 56 -16.36 17.44 5.79
N ILE A 57 -15.39 16.57 6.05
CA ILE A 57 -14.28 16.88 6.96
C ILE A 57 -13.41 18.03 6.42
N PRO A 58 -12.88 17.99 5.18
CA PRO A 58 -12.07 19.10 4.64
C PRO A 58 -12.85 20.40 4.51
N VAL A 59 -14.14 20.33 4.16
CA VAL A 59 -15.00 21.52 4.09
C VAL A 59 -15.19 22.15 5.47
N ALA A 60 -15.44 21.34 6.51
CA ALA A 60 -15.56 21.82 7.88
C ALA A 60 -14.24 22.48 8.36
N GLU A 61 -13.09 21.88 8.05
CA GLU A 61 -11.77 22.46 8.37
C GLU A 61 -11.56 23.81 7.66
N GLY A 62 -11.94 23.90 6.38
CA GLY A 62 -11.87 25.13 5.61
C GLY A 62 -12.78 26.24 6.15
N ILE A 63 -14.01 25.89 6.54
CA ILE A 63 -14.96 26.83 7.17
C ILE A 63 -14.40 27.35 8.50
N VAL A 64 -13.91 26.47 9.37
CA VAL A 64 -13.33 26.86 10.67
C VAL A 64 -12.11 27.77 10.48
N ALA A 65 -11.26 27.49 9.50
CA ALA A 65 -10.14 28.36 9.15
C ALA A 65 -10.61 29.72 8.60
N GLY A 66 -11.59 29.72 7.69
CA GLY A 66 -12.17 30.94 7.11
C GLY A 66 -12.77 31.87 8.17
N LEU A 67 -13.53 31.31 9.12
CA LEU A 67 -14.12 32.05 10.25
C LEU A 67 -13.08 32.77 11.11
N TRP A 68 -11.86 32.23 11.21
CA TRP A 68 -10.76 32.88 11.92
C TRP A 68 -10.20 34.09 11.15
N PHE A 69 -9.98 33.94 9.84
CA PHE A 69 -9.41 35.00 9.00
C PHE A 69 -10.38 36.15 8.72
N LEU A 70 -11.67 35.87 8.59
CA LEU A 70 -12.72 36.88 8.44
C LEU A 70 -12.94 37.71 9.73
N GLY A 71 -12.41 37.26 10.87
CA GLY A 71 -12.33 38.05 12.10
C GLY A 71 -13.63 38.14 12.92
N GLU A 72 -14.79 37.83 12.35
CA GLU A 72 -16.09 38.03 13.01
C GLU A 72 -16.39 37.04 14.14
N HIS A 73 -15.75 35.86 14.15
CA HIS A 73 -16.05 34.81 15.15
C HIS A 73 -14.82 34.06 15.68
N ARG A 74 -13.71 34.78 15.95
CA ARG A 74 -12.44 34.17 16.41
C ARG A 74 -12.56 33.22 17.59
N ARG A 75 -13.41 33.54 18.59
CA ARG A 75 -13.62 32.66 19.75
C ARG A 75 -14.29 31.34 19.37
N LEU A 76 -15.33 31.41 18.53
CA LEU A 76 -16.07 30.25 18.06
C LEU A 76 -15.19 29.41 17.12
N ALA A 77 -14.39 30.04 16.25
CA ALA A 77 -13.41 29.36 15.41
C ALA A 77 -12.36 28.61 16.25
N THR A 78 -11.84 29.21 17.33
CA THR A 78 -10.91 28.51 18.24
C THR A 78 -11.57 27.31 18.92
N GLN A 79 -12.81 27.46 19.40
CA GLN A 79 -13.54 26.34 20.03
C GLN A 79 -13.83 25.22 19.03
N ALA A 80 -14.28 25.56 17.82
CA ALA A 80 -14.54 24.60 16.75
C ALA A 80 -13.26 23.87 16.33
N TYR A 81 -12.13 24.56 16.24
CA TYR A 81 -10.85 23.93 15.91
C TYR A 81 -10.41 22.94 17.00
N VAL A 82 -10.49 23.32 18.28
CA VAL A 82 -10.17 22.40 19.39
C VAL A 82 -11.12 21.21 19.41
N ALA A 83 -12.43 21.42 19.19
CA ALA A 83 -13.41 20.34 19.13
C ALA A 83 -13.14 19.37 17.97
N LEU A 84 -12.78 19.89 16.79
CA LEU A 84 -12.43 19.08 15.63
C LEU A 84 -11.16 18.26 15.87
N LEU A 85 -10.11 18.87 16.44
CA LEU A 85 -8.89 18.15 16.83
C LEU A 85 -9.17 17.08 17.89
N ALA A 86 -10.01 17.37 18.88
CA ALA A 86 -10.37 16.42 19.93
C ALA A 86 -11.17 15.24 19.34
N ALA A 87 -12.19 15.50 18.52
CA ALA A 87 -12.98 14.47 17.86
C ALA A 87 -12.12 13.56 16.98
N PHE A 88 -11.22 14.14 16.18
CA PHE A 88 -10.30 13.37 15.33
C PHE A 88 -9.31 12.54 16.16
N THR A 89 -8.83 13.07 17.28
CA THR A 89 -7.92 12.36 18.20
C THR A 89 -8.63 11.20 18.90
N ILE A 90 -9.89 11.37 19.30
CA ILE A 90 -10.71 10.30 19.86
C ILE A 90 -10.95 9.22 18.81
N ALA A 91 -11.25 9.59 17.57
CA ALA A 91 -11.43 8.64 16.48
C ALA A 91 -10.15 7.82 16.19
N LEU A 92 -8.98 8.48 16.17
CA LEU A 92 -7.68 7.80 16.04
C LEU A 92 -7.38 6.87 17.22
N GLY A 93 -7.69 7.31 18.45
CA GLY A 93 -7.54 6.49 19.65
C GLY A 93 -8.44 5.25 19.63
N ALA A 94 -9.69 5.40 19.18
CA ALA A 94 -10.61 4.30 18.99
C ALA A 94 -10.14 3.34 17.88
N HIS A 95 -9.63 3.86 16.77
CA HIS A 95 -9.03 3.04 15.71
C HIS A 95 -7.87 2.21 16.25
N LEU A 96 -6.94 2.80 17.01
CA LEU A 96 -5.82 2.07 17.63
C LEU A 96 -6.28 1.03 18.66
N ALA A 97 -7.29 1.34 19.48
CA ALA A 97 -7.79 0.43 20.51
C ALA A 97 -8.54 -0.78 19.92
N LEU A 98 -9.15 -0.61 18.75
CA LEU A 98 -9.94 -1.65 18.05
C LEU A 98 -9.15 -2.33 16.93
N ALA A 99 -8.00 -1.79 16.54
CA ALA A 99 -7.13 -2.33 15.50
C ALA A 99 -6.63 -3.73 15.90
N ARG A 100 -7.05 -4.75 15.15
CA ARG A 100 -6.56 -6.12 15.33
C ARG A 100 -5.45 -6.40 14.32
N PRO A 101 -4.33 -7.04 14.71
CA PRO A 101 -3.35 -7.49 13.75
C PRO A 101 -4.01 -8.49 12.79
N PRO A 102 -3.71 -8.44 11.49
CA PRO A 102 -4.23 -9.40 10.53
C PRO A 102 -3.84 -10.82 10.94
N SER A 103 -4.79 -11.75 10.89
CA SER A 103 -4.63 -13.14 11.37
C SER A 103 -3.75 -14.00 10.47
N CYS A 104 -3.49 -13.56 9.24
CA CYS A 104 -2.55 -14.20 8.34
C CYS A 104 -1.12 -13.77 8.70
N HIS A 105 -0.17 -14.71 8.72
CA HIS A 105 1.27 -14.46 8.93
C HIS A 105 1.88 -13.75 7.71
N CYS A 106 1.29 -12.62 7.35
CA CYS A 106 1.62 -11.85 6.17
C CYS A 106 2.49 -10.67 6.54
N PHE A 107 3.80 -10.84 6.43
CA PHE A 107 4.79 -9.83 6.79
C PHE A 107 4.53 -8.46 6.13
N GLY A 108 4.00 -8.44 4.90
CA GLY A 108 3.65 -7.19 4.21
C GLY A 108 2.42 -6.46 4.78
N LEU A 109 1.40 -7.20 5.24
CA LEU A 109 0.23 -6.62 5.91
C LEU A 109 0.58 -6.19 7.32
N MET A 110 1.47 -6.94 7.98
CA MET A 110 2.02 -6.56 9.27
C MET A 110 2.81 -5.25 9.19
N LEU A 111 3.66 -5.06 8.17
CA LEU A 111 4.36 -3.79 7.93
C LEU A 111 3.41 -2.62 7.65
N ARG A 112 2.31 -2.85 6.92
CA ARG A 112 1.27 -1.83 6.68
C ARG A 112 0.49 -1.49 7.94
N PHE A 113 0.19 -2.50 8.74
CA PHE A 113 -0.45 -2.35 10.04
C PHE A 113 0.44 -1.54 10.99
N GLU A 114 1.73 -1.88 11.09
CA GLU A 114 2.72 -1.12 11.88
C GLU A 114 2.84 0.33 11.40
N ALA A 115 2.88 0.57 10.08
CA ALA A 115 2.90 1.92 9.53
C ALA A 115 1.61 2.71 9.86
N SER A 116 0.43 2.07 9.73
CA SER A 116 -0.87 2.69 10.08
C SER A 116 -0.94 3.04 11.57
N VAL A 117 -0.47 2.13 12.43
CA VAL A 117 -0.40 2.34 13.89
C VAL A 117 0.57 3.48 14.22
N ALA A 118 1.74 3.53 13.57
CA ALA A 118 2.72 4.59 13.77
C ALA A 118 2.19 5.96 13.33
N ASP A 119 1.55 6.04 12.16
CA ASP A 119 0.95 7.27 11.63
C ASP A 119 -0.17 7.79 12.55
N ALA A 120 -1.03 6.89 13.04
CA ALA A 120 -2.09 7.22 13.99
C ALA A 120 -1.51 7.72 15.33
N THR A 121 -0.46 7.07 15.84
CA THR A 121 0.21 7.45 17.09
C THR A 121 0.82 8.84 16.98
N TRP A 122 1.53 9.13 15.89
CA TRP A 122 2.11 10.46 15.66
C TRP A 122 1.05 11.54 15.47
N ALA A 123 -0.06 11.23 14.81
CA ALA A 123 -1.17 12.15 14.65
C ALA A 123 -1.82 12.51 16.00
N ILE A 124 -1.97 11.55 16.92
CA ILE A 124 -2.47 11.80 18.28
C ILE A 124 -1.54 12.73 19.04
N VAL A 125 -0.23 12.45 19.04
CA VAL A 125 0.78 13.29 19.72
C VAL A 125 0.74 14.73 19.17
N ARG A 126 0.76 14.87 17.83
CA ARG A 126 0.69 16.18 17.17
C ARG A 126 -0.58 16.94 17.54
N ASN A 127 -1.74 16.29 17.50
CA ASN A 127 -3.00 16.93 17.85
C ASN A 127 -3.04 17.35 19.32
N GLY A 128 -2.49 16.53 20.22
CA GLY A 128 -2.35 16.87 21.65
C GLY A 128 -1.50 18.12 21.87
N VAL A 129 -0.37 18.24 21.16
CA VAL A 129 0.48 19.44 21.19
C VAL A 129 -0.28 20.66 20.66
N LEU A 130 -0.99 20.54 19.54
CA LEU A 130 -1.78 21.64 18.97
C LEU A 130 -2.89 22.10 19.92
N ILE A 131 -3.63 21.17 20.54
CA ILE A 131 -4.65 21.49 21.54
C ILE A 131 -4.02 22.23 22.71
N ALA A 132 -2.89 21.76 23.25
CA ALA A 132 -2.20 22.40 24.36
C ALA A 132 -1.74 23.83 24.01
N LEU A 133 -1.20 24.03 22.81
CA LEU A 133 -0.76 25.35 22.33
C LEU A 133 -1.94 26.31 22.13
N ILE A 134 -3.03 25.85 21.51
CA ILE A 134 -4.22 26.66 21.25
C ILE A 134 -4.93 27.04 22.56
N CYS A 135 -5.13 26.06 23.47
CA CYS A 135 -5.70 26.30 24.79
C CYS A 135 -4.82 27.26 25.61
N GLY A 136 -3.50 27.03 25.65
CA GLY A 136 -2.56 27.92 26.33
C GLY A 136 -2.57 29.34 25.78
N ALA A 137 -2.57 29.51 24.46
CA ALA A 137 -2.66 30.80 23.81
C ALA A 137 -4.00 31.51 24.09
N SER A 138 -5.11 30.76 24.13
CA SER A 138 -6.44 31.31 24.44
C SER A 138 -6.58 31.78 25.90
N LEU A 139 -5.97 31.07 26.86
CA LEU A 139 -5.94 31.45 28.27
C LEU A 139 -5.11 32.73 28.50
N LEU A 140 -3.96 32.84 27.81
CA LEU A 140 -3.11 34.03 27.84
C LEU A 140 -3.80 35.27 27.26
N GLN A 141 -4.76 35.10 26.34
CA GLN A 141 -5.57 36.20 25.80
C GLN A 141 -6.72 36.62 26.71
N ARG A 142 -7.30 35.70 27.50
CA ARG A 142 -8.39 36.02 28.45
C ARG A 142 -7.95 36.89 29.64
N GLY A 143 -6.68 36.83 30.05
CA GLY A 143 -6.15 37.60 31.19
C GLY A 143 -6.01 39.12 30.99
N SER A 144 -6.67 39.72 29.98
CA SER A 144 -6.49 41.12 29.58
C SER A 144 -7.71 42.03 29.79
N THR A 145 -8.83 41.52 30.30
CA THR A 145 -10.03 42.34 30.57
C THR A 145 -10.21 42.56 32.07
N SER A 146 -9.34 43.37 32.67
CA SER A 146 -9.69 44.16 33.85
C SER A 146 -8.68 45.30 34.00
N SER A 147 -9.00 46.45 33.40
CA SER A 147 -8.38 47.72 33.72
C SER A 147 -9.38 48.53 34.53
N ALA A 148 -9.20 48.57 35.84
CA ALA A 148 -9.74 49.61 36.70
C ALA A 148 -8.58 50.24 37.48
N GLY A 149 -8.33 51.53 37.20
CA GLY A 149 -7.63 52.48 38.07
C GLY A 149 -6.09 52.57 37.96
N PRO A 150 -5.52 53.77 37.72
CA PRO A 150 -4.09 54.00 37.89
C PRO A 150 -3.83 54.48 39.33
N THR A 151 -3.09 53.69 40.11
CA THR A 151 -2.42 54.21 41.32
C THR A 151 -0.93 53.94 41.25
N ARG A 152 -0.24 55.07 41.26
CA ARG A 152 1.19 55.32 41.27
C ARG A 152 1.85 54.59 42.46
N ALA A 153 2.81 53.71 42.19
CA ALA A 153 3.79 53.30 43.19
C ALA A 153 5.13 53.00 42.52
N LYS A 154 6.14 53.77 42.94
CA LYS A 154 7.56 53.61 42.62
C LYS A 154 8.06 52.27 43.16
N LEU A 155 9.00 51.61 42.47
CA LEU A 155 10.38 51.38 42.94
C LEU A 155 11.09 50.22 42.25
N SER A 156 12.38 50.46 42.06
CA SER A 156 13.49 49.51 42.11
C SER A 156 13.78 48.65 40.89
N ALA A 157 14.78 49.13 40.15
CA ALA A 157 15.57 48.36 39.22
C ALA A 157 16.37 47.27 39.95
N ARG A 158 16.11 46.00 39.62
CA ARG A 158 17.06 44.91 39.85
C ARG A 158 17.48 44.36 38.49
N ARG A 159 18.76 44.61 38.15
CA ARG A 159 19.44 44.08 36.96
C ARG A 159 19.48 42.55 37.05
N GLY A 160 18.59 41.88 36.34
CA GLY A 160 18.67 40.45 36.07
C GLY A 160 19.59 40.21 34.87
N THR A 161 20.54 39.28 35.02
CA THR A 161 21.42 38.79 33.96
C THR A 161 20.62 38.46 32.69
N PRO A 162 21.15 38.75 31.48
CA PRO A 162 20.44 38.50 30.24
C PRO A 162 20.33 36.99 30.04
N ARG A 163 19.21 36.40 30.47
CA ARG A 163 18.78 35.08 29.97
C ARG A 163 18.56 35.26 28.47
N ARG A 164 19.43 34.66 27.67
CA ARG A 164 19.30 34.53 26.20
C ARG A 164 17.89 34.00 25.90
N ALA A 165 16.98 34.91 25.58
CA ALA A 165 15.64 34.57 25.13
C ALA A 165 15.77 34.26 23.64
N PHE A 166 15.34 33.06 23.24
CA PHE A 166 15.22 32.68 21.84
C PHE A 166 14.54 33.81 21.07
N THR A 167 15.23 34.30 20.05
CA THR A 167 14.73 35.38 19.22
C THR A 167 13.55 34.85 18.40
N ILE A 168 12.58 35.72 18.11
CA ILE A 168 11.47 35.41 17.18
C ILE A 168 12.02 34.90 15.85
N ILE A 169 13.18 35.43 15.45
CA ILE A 169 13.93 35.03 14.25
C ILE A 169 14.37 33.57 14.32
N GLU A 170 14.89 33.07 15.45
CA GLU A 170 15.32 31.66 15.58
C GLU A 170 14.16 30.68 15.45
N ILE A 171 13.00 30.99 16.05
CA ILE A 171 11.82 30.12 15.93
C ILE A 171 11.24 30.19 14.51
N LEU A 172 11.19 31.40 13.91
CA LEU A 172 10.69 31.61 12.56
C LEU A 172 11.58 30.92 11.50
N ILE A 173 12.90 31.04 11.64
CA ILE A 173 13.88 30.33 10.81
C ILE A 173 13.76 28.83 11.04
N GLY A 174 13.56 28.37 12.27
CA GLY A 174 13.40 26.94 12.58
C GLY A 174 12.21 26.31 11.86
N ILE A 175 11.03 26.95 11.90
CA ILE A 175 9.84 26.45 11.19
C ILE A 175 9.98 26.59 9.67
N ALA A 176 10.59 27.67 9.18
CA ALA A 176 10.86 27.86 7.76
C ALA A 176 11.82 26.79 7.25
N LEU A 177 12.86 26.47 8.03
CA LEU A 177 13.82 25.42 7.73
C LEU A 177 13.16 24.04 7.75
N ILE A 178 12.35 23.72 8.76
CA ILE A 178 11.59 22.45 8.80
C ILE A 178 10.63 22.35 7.61
N ALA A 179 9.94 23.43 7.24
CA ALA A 179 9.05 23.45 6.08
C ALA A 179 9.82 23.23 4.76
N VAL A 180 11.00 23.83 4.60
CA VAL A 180 11.89 23.61 3.46
C VAL A 180 12.45 22.18 3.44
N LEU A 181 12.85 21.65 4.59
CA LEU A 181 13.33 20.26 4.69
C LEU A 181 12.21 19.28 4.32
N LEU A 182 11.00 19.48 4.85
CA LEU A 182 9.83 18.64 4.53
C LEU A 182 9.41 18.77 3.06
N SER A 183 9.50 19.97 2.46
CA SER A 183 9.15 20.17 1.04
C SER A 183 10.11 19.44 0.10
N ILE A 184 11.35 19.21 0.50
CA ILE A 184 12.34 18.42 -0.23
C ILE A 184 12.18 16.92 0.06
N VAL A 185 11.81 16.54 1.29
CA VAL A 185 11.67 15.14 1.71
C VAL A 185 10.41 14.47 1.14
N ILE A 186 9.27 15.17 1.09
CA ILE A 186 8.01 14.58 0.58
C ILE A 186 8.12 14.05 -0.87
N PRO A 187 8.69 14.79 -1.85
CA PRO A 187 8.87 14.25 -3.20
C PRO A 187 9.96 13.17 -3.28
N SER A 188 10.97 13.18 -2.39
CA SER A 188 12.02 12.16 -2.37
C SER A 188 11.55 10.80 -1.82
N MET A 189 10.42 10.77 -1.10
CA MET A 189 9.80 9.53 -0.62
C MET A 189 9.17 8.64 -1.72
N ARG A 190 9.06 9.11 -2.97
CA ARG A 190 8.53 8.28 -4.08
C ARG A 190 9.36 7.00 -4.27
N GLY A 191 10.69 7.08 -4.15
CA GLY A 191 11.57 5.91 -4.22
C GLY A 191 11.37 4.92 -3.07
N VAL A 192 11.23 5.44 -1.85
CA VAL A 192 10.96 4.63 -0.64
C VAL A 192 9.62 3.90 -0.75
N ARG A 193 8.57 4.59 -1.24
CA ARG A 193 7.25 3.97 -1.47
C ARG A 193 7.33 2.84 -2.50
N ARG A 194 8.02 3.04 -3.63
CA ARG A 194 8.24 1.99 -4.63
C ARG A 194 9.02 0.80 -4.05
N GLY A 195 10.03 1.05 -3.22
CA GLY A 195 10.78 0.01 -2.51
C GLY A 195 9.89 -0.80 -1.56
N ALA A 196 9.08 -0.13 -0.74
CA ALA A 196 8.14 -0.78 0.18
C ALA A 196 7.07 -1.61 -0.57
N GLN A 197 6.50 -1.06 -1.65
CA GLN A 197 5.55 -1.79 -2.49
C GLN A 197 6.20 -3.01 -3.16
N SER A 198 7.46 -2.90 -3.60
CA SER A 198 8.23 -4.03 -4.12
C SER A 198 8.43 -5.14 -3.08
N ALA A 199 8.75 -4.76 -1.84
CA ALA A 199 8.94 -5.70 -0.74
C ALA A 199 7.65 -6.44 -0.37
N VAL A 200 6.50 -5.76 -0.42
CA VAL A 200 5.18 -6.38 -0.23
C VAL A 200 4.92 -7.42 -1.32
N SER A 201 5.19 -7.11 -2.59
CA SER A 201 4.95 -8.06 -3.67
C SER A 201 5.87 -9.29 -3.63
N LEU A 202 7.15 -9.12 -3.25
CA LEU A 202 8.04 -10.25 -2.97
C LEU A 202 7.54 -11.11 -1.81
N THR A 203 6.92 -10.49 -0.81
CA THR A 203 6.28 -11.21 0.28
C THR A 203 5.09 -12.04 -0.21
N HIS A 204 4.19 -11.46 -1.02
CA HIS A 204 3.07 -12.21 -1.62
C HIS A 204 3.57 -13.40 -2.45
N LEU A 205 4.61 -13.20 -3.27
CA LEU A 205 5.25 -14.28 -4.03
C LEU A 205 5.74 -15.42 -3.13
N ARG A 206 6.46 -15.11 -2.04
CA ARG A 206 6.91 -16.14 -1.08
C ARG A 206 5.74 -16.87 -0.44
N GLN A 207 4.68 -16.16 -0.06
CA GLN A 207 3.48 -16.76 0.52
C GLN A 207 2.81 -17.71 -0.45
N HIS A 208 2.65 -17.31 -1.71
CA HIS A 208 2.10 -18.16 -2.75
C HIS A 208 2.96 -19.41 -2.96
N ALA A 209 4.29 -19.29 -2.98
CA ALA A 209 5.17 -20.46 -3.03
C ALA A 209 4.94 -21.39 -1.82
N THR A 210 4.86 -20.85 -0.60
CA THR A 210 4.54 -21.63 0.60
C THR A 210 3.19 -22.33 0.47
N THR A 211 2.14 -21.64 0.02
CA THR A 211 0.81 -22.25 -0.18
C THR A 211 0.85 -23.38 -1.20
N LEU A 212 1.55 -23.18 -2.31
CA LEU A 212 1.68 -24.19 -3.36
C LEU A 212 2.48 -25.43 -2.87
N HIS A 213 3.44 -25.24 -1.97
CA HIS A 213 4.12 -26.34 -1.29
C HIS A 213 3.24 -27.06 -0.28
N LEU A 214 2.41 -26.32 0.47
CA LEU A 214 1.41 -26.91 1.37
C LEU A 214 0.42 -27.78 0.57
N TYR A 215 -0.10 -27.24 -0.54
CA TYR A 215 -0.93 -28.00 -1.47
C TYR A 215 -0.23 -29.27 -1.96
N SER A 216 1.04 -29.16 -2.37
CA SER A 216 1.83 -30.32 -2.81
C SER A 216 1.91 -31.39 -1.73
N GLY A 217 2.16 -31.00 -0.47
CA GLY A 217 2.16 -31.91 0.67
C GLY A 217 0.83 -32.64 0.88
N ASP A 218 -0.29 -31.93 0.72
CA ASP A 218 -1.64 -32.49 0.85
C ASP A 218 -2.05 -33.35 -0.36
N ASN A 219 -1.42 -33.15 -1.52
CA ASN A 219 -1.81 -33.75 -2.81
C ASN A 219 -0.73 -34.67 -3.39
N ALA A 220 -0.22 -35.59 -2.55
CA ALA A 220 0.73 -36.63 -2.95
C ALA A 220 2.00 -36.08 -3.64
N GLU A 221 2.54 -34.99 -3.11
CA GLU A 221 3.70 -34.24 -3.62
C GLU A 221 3.53 -33.68 -5.03
N SER A 222 2.29 -33.60 -5.52
CA SER A 222 1.96 -33.06 -6.83
C SER A 222 1.62 -31.59 -6.73
N PHE A 223 2.23 -30.77 -7.57
CA PHE A 223 1.83 -29.38 -7.71
C PHE A 223 0.44 -29.24 -8.37
N PRO A 224 -0.26 -28.12 -8.16
CA PRO A 224 -1.62 -27.94 -8.67
C PRO A 224 -1.69 -27.97 -10.20
N PHE A 225 -2.60 -28.77 -10.75
CA PHE A 225 -2.95 -28.76 -12.18
C PHE A 225 -4.46 -28.75 -12.44
N LEU A 226 -5.26 -29.00 -11.40
CA LEU A 226 -6.69 -28.74 -11.08
C LEU A 226 -7.71 -28.51 -12.21
N THR A 227 -7.39 -28.87 -13.44
CA THR A 227 -8.21 -28.76 -14.65
C THR A 227 -8.34 -30.14 -15.26
N ASP A 228 -9.47 -30.39 -15.91
CA ASP A 228 -9.69 -31.63 -16.65
C ASP A 228 -8.91 -31.56 -17.97
N PRO A 229 -7.96 -32.49 -18.21
CA PRO A 229 -7.17 -32.53 -19.45
C PRO A 229 -7.98 -32.71 -20.73
N TYR A 230 -9.18 -33.28 -20.64
CA TYR A 230 -10.00 -33.61 -21.80
C TYR A 230 -11.19 -32.67 -21.97
N ALA A 231 -11.45 -31.80 -20.99
CA ALA A 231 -12.49 -30.79 -21.09
C ALA A 231 -12.02 -29.58 -21.91
N SER A 232 -12.93 -29.00 -22.70
CA SER A 232 -12.65 -27.72 -23.38
C SER A 232 -12.43 -26.58 -22.39
N PHE A 233 -13.17 -26.58 -21.27
CA PHE A 233 -13.04 -25.63 -20.17
C PHE A 233 -13.29 -26.33 -18.84
N THR A 234 -12.52 -25.99 -17.82
CA THR A 234 -12.81 -26.34 -16.42
C THR A 234 -13.42 -25.13 -15.72
N THR A 235 -14.54 -25.33 -15.02
CA THR A 235 -15.22 -24.27 -14.26
C THR A 235 -14.97 -24.42 -12.76
N PHE A 236 -14.38 -23.39 -12.15
CA PHE A 236 -14.20 -23.26 -10.71
C PHE A 236 -15.27 -22.36 -10.11
N ARG A 237 -15.96 -22.85 -9.07
CA ARG A 237 -16.96 -22.08 -8.32
C ARG A 237 -16.48 -21.85 -6.90
N THR A 238 -16.47 -20.59 -6.48
CA THR A 238 -16.14 -20.18 -5.11
C THR A 238 -17.29 -19.33 -4.56
N PRO A 239 -17.39 -19.11 -3.24
CA PRO A 239 -18.42 -18.25 -2.66
C PRO A 239 -18.44 -16.83 -3.23
N SER A 240 -17.27 -16.28 -3.59
CA SER A 240 -17.11 -14.91 -4.07
C SER A 240 -16.81 -14.78 -5.57
N GLY A 241 -16.80 -15.88 -6.33
CA GLY A 241 -16.48 -15.82 -7.75
C GLY A 241 -16.65 -17.13 -8.54
N THR A 242 -16.59 -17.03 -9.86
CA THR A 242 -16.54 -18.20 -10.76
C THR A 242 -15.56 -17.90 -11.89
N ALA A 243 -14.75 -18.89 -12.25
CA ALA A 243 -13.85 -18.81 -13.40
C ALA A 243 -14.01 -20.04 -14.28
N SER A 244 -13.99 -19.84 -15.60
CA SER A 244 -13.91 -20.91 -16.58
C SER A 244 -12.64 -20.73 -17.38
N VAL A 245 -11.75 -21.71 -17.35
CA VAL A 245 -10.43 -21.63 -17.99
C VAL A 245 -10.14 -22.89 -18.78
N GLN A 246 -9.41 -22.74 -19.88
CA GLN A 246 -8.82 -23.88 -20.58
C GLN A 246 -7.66 -24.45 -19.74
N PHE A 247 -7.26 -25.69 -20.02
CA PHE A 247 -6.24 -26.42 -19.23
C PHE A 247 -5.04 -25.55 -18.88
N PHE A 248 -4.39 -25.02 -19.91
CA PHE A 248 -3.21 -24.23 -19.70
C PHE A 248 -3.54 -22.83 -19.17
N GLU A 249 -4.73 -22.24 -19.40
CA GLU A 249 -5.11 -20.95 -18.81
C GLU A 249 -5.13 -20.96 -17.27
N LEU A 250 -5.04 -22.14 -16.63
CA LEU A 250 -4.85 -22.26 -15.19
C LEU A 250 -3.70 -21.39 -14.64
N HIS A 251 -2.63 -21.18 -15.40
CA HIS A 251 -1.52 -20.29 -15.00
C HIS A 251 -1.94 -18.87 -14.60
N LEU A 252 -3.10 -18.40 -15.08
CA LEU A 252 -3.72 -17.10 -14.78
C LEU A 252 -4.74 -17.14 -13.64
N ALA A 253 -5.33 -18.31 -13.40
CA ALA A 253 -6.49 -18.49 -12.52
C ALA A 253 -6.27 -19.56 -11.45
N TRP A 254 -5.02 -19.97 -11.22
CA TRP A 254 -4.62 -20.98 -10.23
C TRP A 254 -5.08 -20.65 -8.81
N ASN A 255 -5.35 -19.38 -8.53
CA ASN A 255 -5.92 -18.91 -7.27
C ASN A 255 -7.37 -19.38 -7.05
N PHE A 256 -8.16 -19.59 -8.10
CA PHE A 256 -9.56 -20.00 -7.97
C PHE A 256 -9.74 -21.37 -7.29
N PRO A 257 -9.12 -22.44 -7.80
CA PRO A 257 -9.30 -23.74 -7.16
C PRO A 257 -8.61 -23.83 -5.79
N LEU A 258 -7.58 -23.03 -5.53
CA LEU A 258 -6.90 -23.02 -4.22
C LEU A 258 -7.60 -22.13 -3.18
N SER A 259 -8.48 -21.20 -3.59
CA SER A 259 -9.00 -20.20 -2.67
C SER A 259 -9.89 -20.79 -1.58
N ALA A 260 -10.67 -21.83 -1.92
CA ALA A 260 -11.58 -22.49 -1.00
C ALA A 260 -10.86 -22.99 0.27
N GLU A 261 -9.69 -23.60 0.09
CA GLU A 261 -8.98 -24.29 1.16
C GLU A 261 -7.85 -23.45 1.76
N TYR A 262 -7.13 -22.67 0.93
CA TYR A 262 -5.91 -21.99 1.36
C TYR A 262 -6.05 -20.47 1.49
N TYR A 263 -7.14 -19.88 0.98
CA TYR A 263 -7.37 -18.43 1.02
C TYR A 263 -8.77 -18.05 1.53
N GLY A 264 -9.36 -18.87 2.41
CA GLY A 264 -10.60 -18.55 3.11
C GLY A 264 -11.83 -18.42 2.21
N GLY A 265 -11.83 -19.06 1.03
CA GLY A 265 -12.91 -19.00 0.05
C GLY A 265 -12.83 -17.85 -0.95
N ASP A 266 -11.90 -16.90 -0.78
CA ASP A 266 -11.84 -15.71 -1.63
C ASP A 266 -10.74 -15.79 -2.70
N PRO A 267 -11.08 -16.01 -3.99
CA PRO A 267 -10.08 -16.01 -5.06
C PRO A 267 -9.60 -14.60 -5.39
N PHE A 268 -10.23 -13.54 -4.88
CA PHE A 268 -9.83 -12.15 -5.12
C PHE A 268 -9.11 -11.52 -3.92
N HIS A 269 -8.64 -12.37 -3.00
CA HIS A 269 -7.90 -11.98 -1.81
C HIS A 269 -6.77 -10.98 -2.13
N GLU A 270 -6.51 -10.04 -1.22
CA GLU A 270 -5.58 -8.94 -1.46
C GLU A 270 -4.14 -9.39 -1.79
N SER A 271 -3.76 -10.60 -1.34
CA SER A 271 -2.46 -11.22 -1.67
C SER A 271 -2.30 -11.47 -3.17
N PHE A 272 -3.38 -11.68 -3.92
CA PHE A 272 -3.35 -11.84 -5.37
C PHE A 272 -3.27 -10.50 -6.12
N ARG A 273 -3.24 -9.37 -5.42
CA ARG A 273 -3.13 -8.03 -6.01
C ARG A 273 -1.73 -7.46 -5.83
N MET A 274 -1.28 -6.70 -6.83
CA MET A 274 -0.05 -5.93 -6.72
C MET A 274 -0.27 -4.63 -5.94
N PRO A 275 0.62 -4.26 -5.01
CA PRO A 275 0.48 -3.05 -4.21
C PRO A 275 0.76 -1.74 -4.97
N TYR A 276 1.26 -1.82 -6.20
CA TYR A 276 1.71 -0.67 -7.00
C TYR A 276 1.09 -0.60 -8.41
N ALA A 277 0.27 -1.57 -8.81
CA ALA A 277 -0.35 -1.61 -10.13
C ALA A 277 -1.85 -1.88 -9.99
N GLU A 278 -2.65 -1.29 -10.87
CA GLU A 278 -4.06 -1.68 -10.99
C GLU A 278 -4.15 -2.95 -11.80
N PHE A 279 -4.71 -3.98 -11.17
CA PHE A 279 -4.84 -5.29 -11.78
C PHE A 279 -6.32 -5.63 -11.97
N TYR A 280 -6.66 -5.95 -13.22
CA TYR A 280 -7.95 -6.47 -13.63
C TYR A 280 -7.78 -7.94 -14.01
N GLY A 281 -8.30 -8.84 -13.18
CA GLY A 281 -8.28 -10.28 -13.40
C GLY A 281 -8.31 -11.09 -12.11
N ALA A 282 -8.07 -12.39 -12.26
CA ALA A 282 -8.04 -13.37 -11.19
C ALA A 282 -6.83 -13.19 -10.26
N SER A 283 -5.61 -13.23 -10.82
CA SER A 283 -4.37 -13.09 -10.06
C SER A 283 -3.36 -12.20 -10.80
N ALA A 284 -2.78 -11.27 -10.05
CA ALA A 284 -1.64 -10.48 -10.49
C ALA A 284 -0.33 -11.29 -10.47
N TYR A 285 -0.41 -12.60 -10.27
CA TYR A 285 0.74 -13.50 -10.27
C TYR A 285 0.49 -14.68 -11.21
N TYR A 286 1.47 -14.95 -12.06
CA TYR A 286 1.47 -16.11 -12.93
C TYR A 286 2.12 -17.29 -12.23
N TYR A 287 1.44 -18.42 -12.29
CA TYR A 287 1.96 -19.72 -11.88
C TYR A 287 2.57 -20.42 -13.08
N ALA A 288 3.81 -20.93 -12.97
CA ALA A 288 4.55 -21.40 -14.14
C ALA A 288 3.92 -22.66 -14.77
N ASP A 289 3.75 -22.61 -16.09
CA ASP A 289 3.07 -23.67 -16.87
C ASP A 289 3.77 -25.02 -16.74
N CYS A 290 5.09 -25.01 -16.53
CA CYS A 290 5.88 -26.23 -16.42
C CYS A 290 5.44 -27.16 -15.28
N PHE A 291 4.67 -26.67 -14.31
CA PHE A 291 4.17 -27.48 -13.20
C PHE A 291 2.78 -28.11 -13.44
N ILE A 292 2.04 -27.64 -14.44
CA ILE A 292 0.68 -28.13 -14.74
C ILE A 292 0.67 -29.31 -15.72
N ALA A 293 1.81 -29.67 -16.32
CA ALA A 293 1.96 -30.87 -17.14
C ALA A 293 3.21 -31.66 -16.74
N ARG A 294 3.20 -32.99 -16.97
CA ARG A 294 4.30 -33.88 -16.60
C ARG A 294 5.62 -33.46 -17.25
N PRO A 295 6.78 -33.74 -16.63
CA PRO A 295 8.09 -33.38 -17.18
C PRO A 295 8.30 -33.81 -18.64
N GLU A 296 7.78 -34.99 -19.02
CA GLU A 296 7.91 -35.58 -20.36
C GLU A 296 7.19 -34.77 -21.44
N TYR A 297 6.20 -33.96 -21.07
CA TYR A 297 5.48 -33.09 -22.00
C TYR A 297 6.34 -31.97 -22.57
N TRP A 298 7.27 -31.48 -21.74
CA TRP A 298 8.12 -30.33 -22.06
C TRP A 298 9.25 -30.71 -23.01
N ASN A 299 9.56 -32.00 -23.13
CA ASN A 299 10.49 -32.51 -24.12
C ASN A 299 9.75 -32.80 -25.46
N PRO A 300 10.12 -32.12 -26.56
CA PRO A 300 9.48 -32.32 -27.86
C PRO A 300 9.52 -33.76 -28.37
N SER A 301 10.53 -34.56 -28.01
CA SER A 301 10.65 -35.94 -28.50
C SER A 301 9.72 -36.94 -27.79
N THR A 302 9.23 -36.60 -26.59
CA THR A 302 8.37 -37.47 -25.78
C THR A 302 6.95 -36.94 -25.61
N ARG A 303 6.62 -35.82 -26.26
CA ARG A 303 5.33 -35.14 -26.13
C ARG A 303 4.21 -35.92 -26.83
N VAL A 304 3.16 -36.29 -26.08
CA VAL A 304 1.98 -37.02 -26.59
C VAL A 304 0.64 -36.30 -26.34
N GLY A 305 0.64 -35.11 -25.75
CA GLY A 305 -0.58 -34.28 -25.60
C GLY A 305 -1.30 -34.45 -24.26
N PRO A 306 -2.65 -34.43 -24.22
CA PRO A 306 -3.45 -34.47 -22.99
C PRO A 306 -3.18 -35.63 -22.03
N ALA A 307 -2.65 -36.75 -22.52
CA ALA A 307 -2.23 -37.87 -21.67
C ALA A 307 -1.10 -37.50 -20.68
N GLN A 308 -0.39 -36.40 -20.92
CA GLN A 308 0.69 -35.88 -20.05
C GLN A 308 0.29 -34.60 -19.30
N TRP A 309 -0.95 -34.16 -19.41
CA TRP A 309 -1.49 -32.99 -18.72
C TRP A 309 -1.87 -33.40 -17.30
N SER A 310 -0.88 -33.35 -16.40
CA SER A 310 -1.07 -33.57 -14.98
C SER A 310 -0.03 -32.81 -14.17
N GLY A 311 -0.28 -32.66 -12.87
CA GLY A 311 0.62 -32.00 -11.95
C GLY A 311 1.99 -32.66 -11.93
N THR A 312 3.01 -31.82 -11.89
CA THR A 312 4.39 -32.28 -11.71
C THR A 312 4.66 -32.56 -10.24
N ARG A 313 5.42 -33.62 -9.95
CA ARG A 313 5.81 -33.90 -8.57
C ARG A 313 6.96 -33.00 -8.12
N GLN A 314 7.03 -32.70 -6.83
CA GLN A 314 8.15 -31.93 -6.29
C GLN A 314 9.51 -32.61 -6.53
N SER A 315 9.54 -33.95 -6.50
CA SER A 315 10.73 -34.75 -6.79
C SER A 315 11.19 -34.71 -8.25
N ASP A 316 10.34 -34.27 -9.19
CA ASP A 316 10.71 -34.11 -10.60
C ASP A 316 11.49 -32.81 -10.88
N VAL A 317 11.56 -31.89 -9.91
CA VAL A 317 12.24 -30.60 -10.05
C VAL A 317 13.73 -30.74 -9.75
N LEU A 318 14.56 -30.70 -10.80
CA LEU A 318 16.01 -30.96 -10.65
C LEU A 318 16.81 -29.77 -10.10
N PHE A 319 16.38 -28.54 -10.38
CA PHE A 319 17.09 -27.32 -9.99
C PHE A 319 16.17 -26.35 -9.24
N PRO A 320 15.67 -26.72 -8.05
CA PRO A 320 14.65 -25.92 -7.36
C PRO A 320 15.11 -24.49 -7.04
N SER A 321 16.41 -24.27 -6.83
CA SER A 321 17.01 -22.95 -6.60
C SER A 321 17.29 -22.14 -7.87
N LEU A 322 17.02 -22.69 -9.05
CA LEU A 322 17.18 -22.00 -10.34
C LEU A 322 15.92 -22.10 -11.21
N LYS A 323 14.86 -22.71 -10.67
CA LYS A 323 13.56 -22.89 -11.31
C LYS A 323 12.57 -21.92 -10.69
N GLY A 324 11.96 -21.09 -11.52
CA GLY A 324 10.89 -20.20 -11.09
C GLY A 324 9.57 -20.92 -10.96
N MET A 325 8.74 -20.45 -10.03
CA MET A 325 7.49 -21.09 -9.65
C MET A 325 6.30 -20.16 -9.81
N VAL A 326 6.42 -18.95 -9.28
CA VAL A 326 5.42 -17.88 -9.42
C VAL A 326 6.13 -16.57 -9.75
N ARG A 327 5.51 -15.72 -10.56
CA ARG A 327 6.03 -14.38 -10.89
C ARG A 327 4.95 -13.33 -11.00
N GLU A 328 5.34 -12.08 -10.87
CA GLU A 328 4.46 -10.92 -11.06
C GLU A 328 3.93 -10.82 -12.49
N ARG A 329 2.61 -10.77 -12.66
CA ARG A 329 1.90 -10.46 -13.90
C ARG A 329 1.97 -8.96 -14.19
N HIS A 330 2.92 -8.55 -15.02
CA HIS A 330 2.95 -7.20 -15.58
C HIS A 330 1.90 -7.08 -16.67
N SER A 331 0.62 -6.99 -16.27
CA SER A 331 -0.45 -6.64 -17.16
C SER A 331 -1.16 -5.43 -16.56
N TRP A 332 -1.07 -4.30 -17.29
CA TRP A 332 -1.89 -3.09 -17.16
C TRP A 332 -1.43 -2.03 -16.12
N ILE A 333 -1.89 -0.81 -16.39
CA ILE A 333 -1.51 0.54 -15.91
C ILE A 333 -0.68 0.56 -14.61
N VAL A 334 0.61 0.87 -14.74
CA VAL A 334 1.45 1.26 -13.59
C VAL A 334 0.99 2.64 -13.15
N ARG A 335 0.33 2.72 -11.99
CA ARG A 335 -0.29 3.93 -11.42
C ARG A 335 0.58 5.19 -11.45
N ASP A 336 1.89 5.03 -11.40
CA ASP A 336 2.87 6.12 -11.32
C ASP A 336 3.37 6.63 -12.68
N THR A 337 3.05 5.94 -13.78
CA THR A 337 3.55 6.32 -15.13
C THR A 337 2.45 6.63 -16.14
N GLY A 338 1.19 6.25 -15.86
CA GLY A 338 0.07 6.43 -16.78
C GLY A 338 0.21 5.69 -18.12
N ARG A 339 1.27 4.89 -18.30
CA ARG A 339 1.54 4.13 -19.52
C ARG A 339 0.79 2.80 -19.48
N SER A 340 -0.07 2.57 -20.48
CA SER A 340 -0.66 1.28 -20.78
C SER A 340 0.22 0.55 -21.80
N VAL A 341 0.93 -0.48 -21.37
CA VAL A 341 1.59 -1.40 -22.30
C VAL A 341 0.58 -2.47 -22.70
N GLN A 342 0.17 -2.47 -23.98
CA GLN A 342 -0.76 -3.48 -24.50
C GLN A 342 -0.05 -4.84 -24.69
N PRO A 343 -0.68 -5.96 -24.30
CA PRO A 343 -0.14 -7.27 -24.60
C PRO A 343 -0.02 -7.47 -26.13
N GLY A 344 1.18 -7.82 -26.60
CA GLY A 344 1.47 -7.98 -28.04
C GLY A 344 2.02 -6.72 -28.74
N SER A 345 2.19 -5.59 -28.04
CA SER A 345 2.76 -4.37 -28.62
C SER A 345 4.28 -4.41 -28.89
N GLY A 346 4.96 -5.50 -28.48
CA GLY A 346 6.42 -5.60 -28.54
C GLY A 346 7.16 -4.77 -27.48
N GLU A 347 6.45 -4.00 -26.65
CA GLU A 347 7.05 -3.27 -25.53
C GLU A 347 7.41 -4.22 -24.37
N ARG A 348 8.60 -4.04 -23.80
CA ARG A 348 9.08 -4.85 -22.67
C ARG A 348 8.27 -4.57 -21.40
N PRO A 349 7.97 -5.59 -20.58
CA PRO A 349 7.32 -5.37 -19.29
C PRO A 349 8.18 -4.47 -18.38
N PRO A 350 7.57 -3.76 -17.41
CA PRO A 350 8.31 -3.01 -16.40
C PRO A 350 9.34 -3.92 -15.73
N GLU A 351 10.61 -3.50 -15.76
CA GLU A 351 11.70 -4.23 -15.13
C GLU A 351 12.01 -3.66 -13.74
N PRO A 352 12.53 -4.48 -12.80
CA PRO A 352 12.79 -5.92 -12.93
C PRO A 352 11.54 -6.77 -12.70
N VAL A 353 11.47 -7.93 -13.36
CA VAL A 353 10.43 -8.93 -13.11
C VAL A 353 10.73 -9.63 -11.79
N ARG A 354 9.80 -9.58 -10.84
CA ARG A 354 9.95 -10.30 -9.57
C ARG A 354 9.31 -11.68 -9.64
N PHE A 355 9.97 -12.62 -8.99
CA PHE A 355 9.58 -14.02 -9.00
C PHE A 355 10.00 -14.71 -7.71
N VAL A 356 9.43 -15.88 -7.50
CA VAL A 356 9.85 -16.84 -6.48
C VAL A 356 10.26 -18.14 -7.14
N ARG A 357 11.31 -18.74 -6.60
CA ARG A 357 11.84 -20.02 -7.04
C ARG A 357 11.20 -21.17 -6.26
N VAL A 358 11.38 -22.39 -6.74
CA VAL A 358 10.82 -23.57 -6.08
C VAL A 358 11.40 -23.79 -4.68
N ASP A 359 12.64 -23.39 -4.43
CA ASP A 359 13.24 -23.39 -3.09
C ASP A 359 12.67 -22.31 -2.13
N GLY A 360 11.71 -21.50 -2.59
CA GLY A 360 11.10 -20.41 -1.82
C GLY A 360 11.90 -19.10 -1.84
N ALA A 361 13.09 -19.09 -2.44
CA ALA A 361 13.89 -17.88 -2.52
C ALA A 361 13.36 -16.96 -3.64
N SER A 362 12.95 -15.75 -3.26
CA SER A 362 12.46 -14.74 -4.21
C SER A 362 13.59 -13.90 -4.79
N GLY A 363 13.44 -13.47 -6.03
CA GLY A 363 14.39 -12.62 -6.73
C GLY A 363 13.70 -11.61 -7.64
N ALA A 364 14.52 -10.74 -8.23
CA ALA A 364 14.10 -9.82 -9.26
C ALA A 364 15.18 -9.80 -10.35
N ALA A 365 14.79 -9.98 -11.61
CA ALA A 365 15.72 -9.99 -12.73
C ALA A 365 15.15 -9.23 -13.92
N SER A 366 16.04 -8.65 -14.73
CA SER A 366 15.68 -8.15 -16.06
C SER A 366 15.20 -9.32 -16.93
N THR A 367 14.36 -9.04 -17.93
CA THR A 367 13.87 -10.06 -18.86
C THR A 367 15.01 -10.78 -19.60
N THR A 368 16.14 -10.11 -19.83
CA THR A 368 17.35 -10.68 -20.43
C THR A 368 18.18 -11.53 -19.46
N GLY A 369 17.88 -11.49 -18.16
CA GLY A 369 18.58 -12.26 -17.13
C GLY A 369 18.07 -13.70 -16.98
N PHE A 370 17.05 -14.08 -17.76
CA PHE A 370 16.49 -15.42 -17.79
C PHE A 370 16.99 -16.19 -19.02
N LEU A 371 17.05 -17.52 -18.94
CA LEU A 371 17.37 -18.40 -20.07
C LEU A 371 16.31 -18.27 -21.18
N PRO A 372 16.55 -18.61 -22.45
CA PRO A 372 15.56 -18.38 -23.52
C PRO A 372 14.23 -19.15 -23.37
N VAL A 373 13.12 -18.52 -23.75
CA VAL A 373 11.79 -19.15 -23.90
C VAL A 373 11.80 -20.08 -25.11
N ILE A 374 11.11 -21.21 -25.05
CA ILE A 374 10.70 -21.91 -26.28
C ILE A 374 9.46 -21.25 -26.88
N PRO A 375 9.54 -20.67 -28.10
CA PRO A 375 8.47 -19.87 -28.69
C PRO A 375 7.23 -20.67 -29.07
N SER A 376 7.41 -21.96 -29.37
CA SER A 376 6.30 -22.86 -29.66
C SER A 376 5.64 -23.23 -28.35
N GLY A 377 4.51 -22.59 -28.08
CA GLY A 377 3.47 -23.19 -27.24
C GLY A 377 3.21 -24.64 -27.67
N PRO A 378 2.55 -25.43 -26.83
CA PRO A 378 2.47 -26.85 -27.07
C PRO A 378 1.52 -27.22 -28.25
N GLY A 379 2.03 -27.24 -29.48
CA GLY A 379 1.35 -27.88 -30.63
C GLY A 379 1.78 -29.35 -30.76
N GLN A 380 0.92 -30.29 -31.18
CA GLN A 380 0.28 -30.36 -32.51
C GLN A 380 -1.28 -30.28 -32.58
N SER A 381 -2.00 -29.73 -31.59
CA SER A 381 -3.48 -29.53 -31.68
C SER A 381 -3.88 -28.04 -31.78
N PRO A 382 -5.05 -27.69 -32.37
CA PRO A 382 -5.37 -26.35 -32.91
C PRO A 382 -5.48 -25.25 -31.83
N PRO A 383 -5.52 -23.95 -32.23
CA PRO A 383 -4.77 -22.87 -31.59
C PRO A 383 -5.45 -22.41 -30.31
N VAL A 384 -5.14 -23.08 -29.19
CA VAL A 384 -5.31 -22.41 -27.91
C VAL A 384 -4.30 -21.29 -27.91
N SER A 385 -4.79 -20.05 -28.01
CA SER A 385 -4.01 -18.83 -28.21
C SER A 385 -3.14 -18.57 -26.99
N TYR A 386 -2.05 -19.30 -26.91
CA TYR A 386 -1.17 -19.33 -25.78
C TYR A 386 -0.14 -18.22 -25.94
N LEU A 387 -0.55 -16.99 -25.61
CA LEU A 387 0.37 -15.90 -25.37
C LEU A 387 1.08 -16.16 -24.04
N SER A 388 1.97 -17.15 -24.00
CA SER A 388 3.04 -17.10 -23.01
C SER A 388 3.81 -15.83 -23.35
N TYR A 389 3.62 -14.78 -22.55
CA TYR A 389 4.00 -13.39 -22.86
C TYR A 389 5.52 -13.17 -22.91
N GLY A 390 6.28 -14.04 -23.58
CA GLY A 390 7.70 -13.93 -23.85
C GLY A 390 8.59 -13.96 -22.61
N LEU A 391 8.10 -14.45 -21.46
CA LEU A 391 8.88 -14.45 -20.23
C LEU A 391 9.39 -15.85 -19.87
N PRO A 392 10.72 -16.05 -19.74
CA PRO A 392 11.26 -17.41 -19.80
C PRO A 392 11.06 -18.28 -18.59
N ILE A 393 10.81 -17.66 -17.44
CA ILE A 393 10.49 -18.36 -16.20
C ILE A 393 9.25 -19.27 -16.31
N MET A 394 8.42 -19.07 -17.33
CA MET A 394 7.20 -19.85 -17.55
C MET A 394 7.43 -21.09 -18.43
N HIS A 395 8.46 -21.08 -19.30
CA HIS A 395 8.52 -22.00 -20.45
C HIS A 395 9.95 -22.21 -21.01
N THR A 396 10.79 -22.96 -20.28
CA THR A 396 12.13 -23.37 -20.72
C THR A 396 12.17 -24.76 -21.33
N LEU A 397 13.19 -25.05 -22.15
CA LEU A 397 13.33 -26.29 -22.96
C LEU A 397 13.18 -27.60 -22.18
N ASN A 398 13.59 -27.62 -20.92
CA ASN A 398 13.55 -28.82 -20.09
C ASN A 398 12.44 -28.77 -19.03
N GLY A 399 11.50 -27.82 -19.12
CA GLY A 399 10.42 -27.65 -18.15
C GLY A 399 10.95 -27.58 -16.72
N VAL A 400 10.40 -28.41 -15.84
CA VAL A 400 10.84 -28.53 -14.43
C VAL A 400 12.21 -29.18 -14.23
N ARG A 401 12.72 -29.92 -15.22
CA ARG A 401 14.07 -30.51 -15.23
C ARG A 401 15.12 -29.51 -15.69
N GLY A 402 14.71 -28.31 -16.09
CA GLY A 402 15.57 -27.21 -16.53
C GLY A 402 15.83 -26.16 -15.45
N ARG A 403 16.60 -25.15 -15.85
CA ARG A 403 16.83 -23.91 -15.10
C ARG A 403 16.17 -22.76 -15.87
N ASP A 404 15.73 -21.73 -15.16
CA ASP A 404 15.19 -20.51 -15.76
C ASP A 404 16.15 -19.32 -15.58
N VAL A 405 17.08 -19.42 -14.62
CA VAL A 405 18.13 -18.44 -14.32
C VAL A 405 19.51 -19.09 -14.57
N PRO A 406 20.51 -18.35 -15.10
CA PRO A 406 21.84 -18.87 -15.46
C PRO A 406 22.58 -19.67 -14.37
#